data_AF-A0A7D8Z2T5-F1
#
_entry.id   AF-A0A7D8Z2T5-F1
#
_cell.length_a   1.000
_cell.length_b   1.000
_cell.length_c   1.000
_cell.angle_alpha   90.00
_cell.angle_beta   90.00
_cell.angle_gamma   90.00
#
_symmetry.space_group_name_H-M   'P 1'
#
loop_
_entity.id
_entity.type
_entity.pdbx_description
1 polymer ?
#
loop_
_entity_poly.entity_id
_entity_poly.type
_entity_poly.pdbx_seq_one_letter_code
_entity_poly.pdbx_strand_id
1 'polypeptide(L)'
;MGALHEGHLSLVKTSLKRHPFTVMTLFVNPMQFAPHEDLSAYPRTFERDMESLRSLLPTGPETPIHGLGISEYDGRPTPRSQRQPSDSPLVVFAPTADVMYPLRGELQDMSRRKGASVEVRGWGEVMEGASRPQFFTGVATVVTKLFNAVEPDHAYFGQKDIQQALLLKIMLTDLLVSHPTSDNLHILPTRRDPETGLALSSRNAYLSPAEKKVAPTLARALEAGRAAWSSGATGEAIIEAATAVVKAEEERVKAAGEDVDLRLDYFEVFEKDTFTPVRGIPATGQLAIAGAMFVGKTRLIDNLLLGWEAEPAED
;
A
#
# COMPACT_ATOMS: atom_id res chain seq x y z
N MET A 1 -4.96 -1.51 6.58
CA MET A 1 -5.98 -0.74 7.32
C MET A 1 -7.34 -1.47 7.40
N GLY A 2 -7.38 -2.80 7.32
CA GLY A 2 -8.66 -3.54 7.19
C GLY A 2 -9.25 -3.47 5.79
N ALA A 3 -10.47 -3.99 5.64
CA ALA A 3 -11.16 -4.16 4.37
C ALA A 3 -10.31 -4.96 3.37
N LEU A 4 -9.98 -6.18 3.79
CA LEU A 4 -9.00 -7.02 3.12
C LEU A 4 -9.48 -7.48 1.75
N HIS A 5 -8.50 -7.71 0.88
CA HIS A 5 -8.68 -8.21 -0.49
C HIS A 5 -7.45 -9.06 -0.85
N GLU A 6 -7.45 -9.73 -2.01
CA GLU A 6 -6.39 -10.69 -2.36
C GLU A 6 -4.98 -10.09 -2.36
N GLY A 7 -4.84 -8.79 -2.66
CA GLY A 7 -3.60 -8.04 -2.44
C GLY A 7 -3.04 -8.16 -1.02
N HIS A 8 -3.87 -7.97 0.00
CA HIS A 8 -3.48 -8.14 1.40
C HIS A 8 -3.22 -9.61 1.75
N LEU A 9 -4.08 -10.51 1.29
CA LEU A 9 -3.94 -11.95 1.57
C LEU A 9 -2.64 -12.51 0.97
N SER A 10 -2.20 -12.02 -0.19
CA SER A 10 -0.92 -12.35 -0.79
C SER A 10 0.28 -11.95 0.09
N LEU A 11 0.24 -10.79 0.75
CA LEU A 11 1.27 -10.40 1.72
C LEU A 11 1.33 -11.38 2.90
N VAL A 12 0.17 -11.74 3.44
CA VAL A 12 0.05 -12.66 4.58
C VAL A 12 0.51 -14.07 4.19
N LYS A 13 0.07 -14.60 3.04
CA LYS A 13 0.51 -15.90 2.50
C LYS A 13 2.03 -15.96 2.35
N THR A 14 2.64 -14.90 1.81
CA THR A 14 4.09 -14.81 1.65
C THR A 14 4.80 -14.83 3.01
N SER A 15 4.31 -14.07 3.98
CA SER A 15 4.86 -14.07 5.34
C SER A 15 4.74 -15.44 6.02
N LEU A 16 3.56 -16.08 5.96
CA LEU A 16 3.30 -17.40 6.55
C LEU A 16 4.21 -18.49 6.00
N LYS A 17 4.49 -18.46 4.68
CA LYS A 17 5.39 -19.41 4.03
C LYS A 17 6.86 -19.18 4.37
N ARG A 18 7.28 -17.92 4.52
CA ARG A 18 8.70 -17.57 4.73
C ARG A 18 9.12 -17.54 6.19
N HIS A 19 8.18 -17.35 7.12
CA HIS A 19 8.51 -17.08 8.51
C HIS A 19 7.75 -17.97 9.48
N PRO A 20 8.35 -18.30 10.64
CA PRO A 20 7.74 -19.17 11.64
C PRO A 20 6.65 -18.48 12.48
N PHE A 21 6.43 -17.18 12.30
CA PHE A 21 5.46 -16.36 13.03
C PHE A 21 5.08 -15.15 12.17
N THR A 22 3.78 -14.90 12.00
CA THR A 22 3.28 -13.77 11.22
C THR A 22 2.38 -12.89 12.08
N VAL A 23 2.65 -11.58 12.06
CA VAL A 23 1.75 -10.58 12.65
C VAL A 23 1.14 -9.74 11.53
N MET A 24 -0.18 -9.64 11.51
CA MET A 24 -0.91 -8.70 10.66
C MET A 24 -1.47 -7.56 11.50
N THR A 25 -1.17 -6.33 11.11
CA THR A 25 -1.72 -5.14 11.77
C THR A 25 -3.01 -4.68 11.08
N LEU A 26 -4.07 -4.48 11.86
CA LEU A 26 -5.36 -3.97 11.40
C LEU A 26 -5.71 -2.69 12.14
N PHE A 27 -5.30 -1.56 11.56
CA PHE A 27 -5.56 -0.25 12.13
C PHE A 27 -5.87 0.75 11.02
N VAL A 28 -7.01 1.44 11.13
CA VAL A 28 -7.34 2.61 10.29
C VAL A 28 -6.73 3.82 10.97
N ASN A 29 -5.55 4.24 10.50
CA ASN A 29 -4.80 5.34 11.08
C ASN A 29 -5.45 6.69 10.77
N PRO A 30 -5.95 7.47 11.74
CA PRO A 30 -6.53 8.79 11.46
C PRO A 30 -5.51 9.81 10.93
N MET A 31 -4.23 9.69 11.32
CA MET A 31 -3.21 10.70 10.98
C MET A 31 -2.87 10.79 9.50
N GLN A 32 -3.14 9.73 8.74
CA GLN A 32 -2.93 9.72 7.28
C GLN A 32 -4.18 10.14 6.50
N PHE A 33 -5.19 10.71 7.17
CA PHE A 33 -6.39 11.26 6.54
C PHE A 33 -6.51 12.75 6.85
N ALA A 34 -6.65 13.59 5.83
CA ALA A 34 -7.00 15.00 6.01
C ALA A 34 -8.45 15.16 6.53
N PRO A 35 -8.81 16.30 7.14
CA PRO A 35 -10.16 16.50 7.68
C PRO A 35 -11.29 16.34 6.64
N HIS A 36 -10.97 16.59 5.37
CA HIS A 36 -11.90 16.48 4.24
C HIS A 36 -11.83 15.11 3.51
N GLU A 37 -10.98 14.19 3.96
CA GLU A 37 -10.82 12.86 3.36
C GLU A 37 -11.78 11.82 3.96
N ASP A 38 -11.72 10.61 3.43
CA ASP A 38 -12.71 9.56 3.64
C ASP A 38 -12.58 8.78 4.97
N LEU A 39 -12.02 9.36 6.04
CA LEU A 39 -11.80 8.63 7.31
C LEU A 39 -13.11 8.06 7.89
N SER A 40 -14.19 8.85 7.86
CA SER A 40 -15.50 8.43 8.39
C SER A 40 -16.13 7.35 7.51
N ALA A 41 -15.96 7.45 6.19
CA ALA A 41 -16.50 6.52 5.21
C ALA A 41 -15.62 5.28 4.98
N TYR A 42 -14.38 5.25 5.50
CA TYR A 42 -13.44 4.16 5.28
C TYR A 42 -14.05 2.81 5.72
N PRO A 43 -14.03 1.77 4.86
CA PRO A 43 -14.67 0.50 5.18
C PRO A 43 -14.01 -0.16 6.39
N ARG A 44 -14.84 -0.59 7.35
CA ARG A 44 -14.43 -1.31 8.55
C ARG A 44 -15.18 -2.63 8.60
N THR A 45 -14.53 -3.70 8.18
CA THR A 45 -15.15 -5.03 7.98
C THR A 45 -14.44 -6.10 8.80
N PHE A 46 -14.22 -5.85 10.10
CA PHE A 46 -13.37 -6.69 10.96
C PHE A 46 -13.72 -8.19 10.90
N GLU A 47 -15.00 -8.56 11.04
CA GLU A 47 -15.41 -9.97 10.98
C GLU A 47 -15.10 -10.64 9.64
N ARG A 48 -15.37 -9.95 8.53
CA ARG A 48 -15.04 -10.42 7.16
C ARG A 48 -13.53 -10.52 6.94
N ASP A 49 -12.78 -9.57 7.50
CA ASP A 49 -11.32 -9.59 7.46
C ASP A 49 -10.80 -10.82 8.21
N MET A 50 -11.37 -11.16 9.38
CA MET A 50 -11.01 -12.36 10.16
C MET A 50 -11.37 -13.64 9.42
N GLU A 51 -12.54 -13.71 8.79
CA GLU A 51 -12.93 -14.85 7.96
C GLU A 51 -11.95 -15.09 6.80
N SER A 52 -11.57 -14.00 6.11
CA SER A 52 -10.60 -14.06 5.01
C SER A 52 -9.24 -14.54 5.48
N LEU A 53 -8.76 -14.08 6.63
CA LEU A 53 -7.49 -14.54 7.21
C LEU A 53 -7.55 -15.98 7.70
N ARG A 54 -8.65 -16.41 8.32
CA ARG A 54 -8.87 -17.80 8.73
C ARG A 54 -8.80 -18.76 7.54
N SER A 55 -9.28 -18.35 6.37
CA SER A 55 -9.19 -19.16 5.14
C SER A 55 -7.76 -19.43 4.66
N LEU A 56 -6.76 -18.67 5.16
CA LEU A 56 -5.35 -18.89 4.85
C LEU A 56 -4.70 -19.94 5.75
N LEU A 57 -5.34 -20.29 6.87
CA LEU A 57 -4.80 -21.20 7.87
C LEU A 57 -5.36 -22.62 7.66
N PRO A 58 -4.62 -23.66 8.06
CA PRO A 58 -5.14 -25.02 8.03
C PRO A 58 -6.44 -25.17 8.82
N THR A 59 -7.35 -25.99 8.33
CA THR A 59 -8.58 -26.32 9.07
C THR A 59 -8.25 -27.18 10.30
N GLY A 60 -8.46 -26.64 11.50
CA GLY A 60 -8.21 -27.33 12.77
C GLY A 60 -8.70 -26.51 13.97
N PRO A 61 -8.69 -27.09 15.19
CA PRO A 61 -9.00 -26.33 16.39
C PRO A 61 -8.01 -25.17 16.57
N GLU A 62 -8.52 -23.98 16.93
CA GLU A 62 -7.67 -22.84 17.33
C GLU A 62 -6.77 -23.31 18.47
N THR A 63 -5.49 -23.51 18.17
CA THR A 63 -4.52 -23.98 19.16
C THR A 63 -3.94 -22.75 19.82
N PRO A 64 -3.97 -22.64 21.17
CA PRO A 64 -3.29 -21.57 21.86
C PRO A 64 -1.83 -21.52 21.40
N ILE A 65 -1.35 -20.33 21.04
CA ILE A 65 0.03 -20.22 20.62
C ILE A 65 0.90 -20.37 21.86
N HIS A 66 1.78 -21.38 21.85
CA HIS A 66 2.69 -21.67 22.95
C HIS A 66 4.15 -21.36 22.57
N GLY A 67 4.87 -20.78 23.51
CA GLY A 67 6.31 -20.57 23.45
C GLY A 67 6.78 -19.48 22.52
N LEU A 68 6.00 -18.41 22.42
CA LEU A 68 6.50 -17.15 21.90
C LEU A 68 7.18 -16.30 22.98
N GLY A 69 7.06 -16.70 24.26
CA GLY A 69 7.60 -15.95 25.39
C GLY A 69 6.84 -14.65 25.65
N ILE A 70 5.61 -14.53 25.14
CA ILE A 70 4.77 -13.33 25.24
C ILE A 70 4.09 -13.25 26.62
N SER A 71 4.00 -14.38 27.31
CA SER A 71 3.45 -14.52 28.65
C SER A 71 4.41 -15.31 29.54
N GLU A 72 4.42 -15.03 30.85
CA GLU A 72 5.13 -15.84 31.84
C GLU A 72 4.65 -17.31 31.89
N TYR A 73 3.49 -17.61 31.29
CA TYR A 73 2.90 -18.95 31.19
C TYR A 73 3.21 -19.66 29.87
N ASP A 74 4.01 -19.06 28.98
CA ASP A 74 4.32 -19.64 27.68
C ASP A 74 5.32 -20.82 27.82
N GLY A 75 4.95 -21.98 27.26
CA GLY A 75 5.84 -23.16 27.18
C GLY A 75 7.08 -22.89 26.31
N ARG A 76 7.97 -23.87 26.10
CA ARG A 76 9.09 -23.66 25.15
C ARG A 76 8.60 -23.75 23.70
N PRO A 77 9.06 -22.88 22.78
CA PRO A 77 8.69 -22.97 21.36
C PRO A 77 9.07 -24.33 20.77
N THR A 78 8.21 -24.87 19.91
CA THR A 78 8.56 -26.01 19.05
C THR A 78 9.78 -25.64 18.18
N PRO A 79 10.84 -26.47 18.16
CA PRO A 79 12.02 -26.22 17.34
C PRO A 79 11.67 -26.02 15.86
N ARG A 80 12.35 -25.08 15.20
CA ARG A 80 12.15 -24.77 13.77
C ARG A 80 12.25 -26.00 12.86
N SER A 81 13.05 -27.00 13.23
CA SER A 81 13.23 -28.26 12.51
C SER A 81 12.03 -29.21 12.58
N GLN A 82 11.08 -28.96 13.48
CA GLN A 82 9.89 -29.80 13.70
C GLN A 82 8.58 -29.11 13.28
N ARG A 83 8.63 -27.82 12.88
CA ARG A 83 7.44 -27.11 12.37
C ARG A 83 7.22 -27.47 10.92
N GLN A 84 6.00 -27.88 10.57
CA GLN A 84 5.63 -27.96 9.16
C GLN A 84 5.43 -26.53 8.63
N PRO A 85 5.68 -26.24 7.34
CA PRO A 85 5.43 -24.93 6.73
C PRO A 85 3.98 -24.44 6.90
N SER A 86 3.03 -25.36 7.11
CA SER A 86 1.61 -25.09 7.40
C SER A 86 1.34 -24.57 8.81
N ASP A 87 2.31 -24.58 9.72
CA ASP A 87 2.08 -24.36 11.15
C ASP A 87 2.52 -22.96 11.61
N SER A 88 2.81 -22.04 10.69
CA SER A 88 3.12 -20.65 11.06
C SER A 88 1.87 -19.98 11.64
N PRO A 89 1.84 -19.60 12.92
CA PRO A 89 0.69 -18.95 13.51
C PRO A 89 0.58 -17.51 12.99
N LEU A 90 -0.66 -17.08 12.80
CA LEU A 90 -1.03 -15.72 12.44
C LEU A 90 -1.63 -15.02 13.66
N VAL A 91 -1.02 -13.91 14.07
CA VAL A 91 -1.58 -13.00 15.09
C VAL A 91 -2.08 -11.74 14.42
N VAL A 92 -3.31 -11.34 14.76
CA VAL A 92 -3.88 -10.07 14.30
C VAL A 92 -3.74 -9.03 15.42
N PHE A 93 -2.93 -8.00 15.18
CA PHE A 93 -2.82 -6.84 16.06
C PHE A 93 -3.78 -5.74 15.59
N ALA A 94 -4.93 -5.61 16.27
CA ALA A 94 -6.00 -4.68 15.91
C ALA A 94 -6.24 -3.62 17.01
N PRO A 95 -5.31 -2.66 17.22
CA PRO A 95 -5.44 -1.66 18.28
C PRO A 95 -6.52 -0.62 17.96
N THR A 96 -7.10 -0.02 18.99
CA THR A 96 -7.94 1.18 18.85
C THR A 96 -7.08 2.44 18.68
N ALA A 97 -7.69 3.52 18.21
CA ALA A 97 -7.02 4.82 18.10
C ALA A 97 -6.51 5.35 19.45
N ASP A 98 -7.20 5.04 20.55
CA ASP A 98 -6.77 5.42 21.91
C ASP A 98 -5.48 4.71 22.35
N VAL A 99 -5.32 3.44 21.96
CA VAL A 99 -4.07 2.70 22.22
C VAL A 99 -2.94 3.29 21.38
N MET A 100 -3.20 3.60 20.11
CA MET A 100 -2.19 4.16 19.21
C MET A 100 -1.90 5.65 19.50
N TYR A 101 -2.84 6.40 20.07
CA TYR A 101 -2.72 7.86 20.28
C TYR A 101 -3.29 8.30 21.64
N PRO A 102 -2.68 7.88 22.77
CA PRO A 102 -3.24 8.06 24.11
C PRO A 102 -3.31 9.51 24.58
N LEU A 103 -2.56 10.43 23.96
CA LEU A 103 -2.59 11.86 24.29
C LEU A 103 -3.84 12.58 23.75
N ARG A 104 -4.72 11.88 23.01
CA ARG A 104 -6.08 12.31 22.61
C ARG A 104 -6.16 13.75 22.08
N GLY A 105 -5.24 14.10 21.20
CA GLY A 105 -5.22 15.39 20.48
C GLY A 105 -5.91 15.31 19.11
N GLU A 106 -5.93 16.45 18.41
CA GLU A 106 -6.34 16.50 17.00
C GLU A 106 -5.41 15.62 16.16
N LEU A 107 -5.97 14.62 15.47
CA LEU A 107 -5.20 13.62 14.70
C LEU A 107 -5.21 13.91 13.21
N GLN A 108 -6.23 14.59 12.69
CA GLN A 108 -6.36 14.87 11.26
C GLN A 108 -5.81 16.24 10.88
N ASP A 109 -5.66 17.18 11.82
CA ASP A 109 -5.05 18.49 11.57
C ASP A 109 -3.69 18.60 12.27
N MET A 110 -2.63 18.52 11.46
CA MET A 110 -1.24 18.57 11.91
C MET A 110 -0.85 19.89 12.57
N SER A 111 -1.53 21.01 12.25
CA SER A 111 -1.24 22.32 12.85
C SER A 111 -1.72 22.43 14.30
N ARG A 112 -2.70 21.61 14.68
CA ARG A 112 -3.33 21.60 16.01
C ARG A 112 -2.94 20.38 16.84
N ARG A 113 -2.26 19.42 16.23
CA ARG A 113 -1.83 18.17 16.83
C ARG A 113 -0.82 18.39 17.95
N LYS A 114 -0.89 17.53 18.97
CA LYS A 114 0.14 17.39 20.02
C LYS A 114 0.62 15.94 20.07
N GLY A 115 1.93 15.72 20.02
CA GLY A 115 2.55 14.40 20.09
C GLY A 115 3.73 14.23 19.13
N ALA A 116 4.40 13.08 19.20
CA ALA A 116 5.56 12.77 18.35
C ALA A 116 5.13 12.37 16.92
N SER A 117 5.84 12.83 15.90
CA SER A 117 5.70 12.38 14.50
C SER A 117 7.05 12.09 13.88
N VAL A 118 7.01 11.28 12.82
CA VAL A 118 8.14 11.05 11.92
C VAL A 118 7.79 11.68 10.58
N GLU A 119 8.67 12.54 10.07
CA GLU A 119 8.54 13.24 8.80
C GLU A 119 9.77 12.92 7.93
N VAL A 120 9.54 12.53 6.67
CA VAL A 120 10.60 12.23 5.69
C VAL A 120 10.60 13.32 4.62
N ARG A 121 11.45 14.33 4.83
CA ARG A 121 11.45 15.59 4.06
C ARG A 121 12.16 15.46 2.73
N GLY A 122 11.59 15.99 1.66
CA GLY A 122 12.07 15.89 0.28
C GLY A 122 11.41 14.76 -0.53
N TRP A 123 10.92 13.72 0.16
CA TRP A 123 10.22 12.57 -0.44
C TRP A 123 8.72 12.60 -0.18
N GLY A 124 8.31 13.16 0.96
CA GLY A 124 6.92 13.23 1.39
C GLY A 124 6.10 14.37 0.77
N GLU A 125 6.72 15.31 0.05
CA GLU A 125 6.04 16.48 -0.52
C GLU A 125 5.80 16.39 -2.05
N VAL A 126 6.27 15.32 -2.71
CA VAL A 126 6.10 15.12 -4.16
C VAL A 126 4.96 14.16 -4.47
N MET A 127 4.37 14.29 -5.66
CA MET A 127 3.35 13.36 -6.19
C MET A 127 2.16 13.16 -5.22
N GLU A 128 2.00 11.96 -4.64
CA GLU A 128 0.94 11.69 -3.67
C GLU A 128 1.04 12.60 -2.44
N GLY A 129 2.27 12.97 -2.05
CA GLY A 129 2.57 13.92 -1.00
C GLY A 129 2.14 15.34 -1.33
N ALA A 130 2.28 15.76 -2.60
CA ALA A 130 1.79 17.06 -3.05
C ALA A 130 0.25 17.11 -3.05
N SER A 131 -0.40 16.04 -3.49
CA SER A 131 -1.87 15.92 -3.44
C SER A 131 -2.39 15.76 -2.01
N ARG A 132 -1.59 15.20 -1.09
CA ARG A 132 -1.98 14.88 0.29
C ARG A 132 -0.86 15.25 1.29
N PRO A 133 -0.67 16.55 1.61
CA PRO A 133 0.52 17.06 2.34
C PRO A 133 0.86 16.43 3.69
N GLN A 134 -0.10 15.77 4.36
CA GLN A 134 0.10 15.12 5.65
C GLN A 134 0.11 13.59 5.59
N PHE A 135 -0.17 13.01 4.42
CA PHE A 135 -0.37 11.57 4.27
C PHE A 135 0.86 10.78 4.71
N PHE A 136 2.03 11.11 4.16
CA PHE A 136 3.25 10.36 4.45
C PHE A 136 3.78 10.56 5.87
N THR A 137 3.60 11.74 6.47
CA THR A 137 3.90 11.95 7.91
C THR A 137 3.00 11.06 8.79
N GLY A 138 1.72 10.94 8.44
CA GLY A 138 0.79 10.01 9.08
C GLY A 138 1.23 8.54 8.96
N VAL A 139 1.63 8.13 7.75
CA VAL A 139 2.15 6.77 7.47
C VAL A 139 3.45 6.50 8.24
N ALA A 140 4.48 7.34 8.07
CA ALA A 140 5.78 7.15 8.71
C ALA A 140 5.66 7.10 10.24
N THR A 141 4.79 7.93 10.82
CA THR A 141 4.51 7.93 12.25
C THR A 141 3.86 6.61 12.69
N VAL A 142 2.80 6.15 12.02
CA VAL A 142 2.11 4.92 12.45
C VAL A 142 2.97 3.67 12.21
N VAL A 143 3.70 3.62 11.10
CA VAL A 143 4.57 2.48 10.78
C VAL A 143 5.72 2.37 11.78
N THR A 144 6.36 3.49 12.13
CA THR A 144 7.38 3.52 13.21
C THR A 144 6.81 2.99 14.53
N LYS A 145 5.58 3.38 14.89
CA LYS A 145 4.92 2.85 16.11
C LYS A 145 4.67 1.35 16.03
N LEU A 146 4.22 0.85 14.88
CA LEU A 146 3.94 -0.58 14.68
C LEU A 146 5.23 -1.40 14.68
N PHE A 147 6.32 -0.90 14.10
CA PHE A 147 7.64 -1.52 14.17
C PHE A 147 8.17 -1.60 15.61
N ASN A 148 7.99 -0.55 16.42
CA ASN A 148 8.34 -0.61 17.84
C ASN A 148 7.43 -1.55 18.66
N ALA A 149 6.18 -1.76 18.24
CA ALA A 149 5.23 -2.61 18.95
C ALA A 149 5.38 -4.10 18.60
N VAL A 150 5.78 -4.39 17.36
CA VAL A 150 5.86 -5.76 16.82
C VAL A 150 7.29 -6.28 16.75
N GLU A 151 8.27 -5.38 16.60
CA GLU A 151 9.69 -5.68 16.40
C GLU A 151 9.93 -6.78 15.34
N PRO A 152 9.40 -6.63 14.10
CA PRO A 152 9.48 -7.67 13.10
C PRO A 152 10.89 -7.79 12.51
N ASP A 153 11.33 -9.01 12.22
CA ASP A 153 12.53 -9.25 11.41
C ASP A 153 12.33 -8.81 9.95
N HIS A 154 11.09 -8.99 9.43
CA HIS A 154 10.69 -8.72 8.05
C HIS A 154 9.32 -8.05 7.99
N ALA A 155 9.15 -7.07 7.10
CA ALA A 155 7.87 -6.40 6.87
C ALA A 155 7.49 -6.42 5.40
N TYR A 156 6.19 -6.57 5.12
CA TYR A 156 5.66 -6.73 3.76
C TYR A 156 4.72 -5.57 3.40
N PHE A 157 5.01 -4.90 2.29
CA PHE A 157 4.21 -3.81 1.74
C PHE A 157 3.84 -4.10 0.29
N GLY A 158 2.66 -3.65 -0.14
CA GLY A 158 2.21 -3.82 -1.52
C GLY A 158 2.79 -2.75 -2.44
N GLN A 159 3.24 -3.17 -3.64
CA GLN A 159 3.74 -2.29 -4.69
C GLN A 159 2.72 -1.22 -5.09
N LYS A 160 1.42 -1.48 -4.96
CA LYS A 160 0.36 -0.52 -5.32
C LYS A 160 0.58 0.87 -4.73
N ASP A 161 1.13 0.93 -3.51
CA ASP A 161 1.49 2.16 -2.81
C ASP A 161 3.02 2.35 -2.86
N ILE A 162 3.61 2.35 -4.06
CA ILE A 162 5.08 2.25 -4.26
C ILE A 162 5.85 3.38 -3.56
N GLN A 163 5.35 4.62 -3.63
CA GLN A 163 5.96 5.77 -2.95
C GLN A 163 5.97 5.55 -1.44
N GLN A 164 4.92 4.96 -0.88
CA GLN A 164 4.86 4.62 0.54
C GLN A 164 5.96 3.63 0.91
N ALA A 165 6.10 2.55 0.16
CA ALA A 165 7.08 1.50 0.46
C ALA A 165 8.53 2.01 0.32
N LEU A 166 8.82 2.77 -0.72
CA LEU A 166 10.14 3.35 -0.94
C LEU A 166 10.46 4.44 0.12
N LEU A 167 9.49 5.27 0.50
CA LEU A 167 9.67 6.27 1.57
C LEU A 167 9.96 5.62 2.91
N LEU A 168 9.31 4.48 3.20
CA LEU A 168 9.59 3.71 4.41
C LEU A 168 10.99 3.09 4.39
N LYS A 169 11.51 2.61 3.26
CA LYS A 169 12.91 2.15 3.16
C LYS A 169 13.92 3.27 3.48
N ILE A 170 13.66 4.48 3.00
CA ILE A 170 14.48 5.66 3.32
C ILE A 170 14.40 5.94 4.82
N MET A 171 13.18 6.01 5.38
CA MET A 171 12.97 6.22 6.81
C MET A 171 13.71 5.19 7.68
N LEU A 172 13.64 3.90 7.32
CA LEU A 172 14.32 2.82 8.04
C LEU A 172 15.84 3.01 8.02
N THR A 173 16.40 3.41 6.87
CA THR A 173 17.83 3.67 6.70
C THR A 173 18.28 4.87 7.52
N ASP A 174 17.58 6.00 7.36
CA ASP A 174 17.95 7.28 8.00
C ASP A 174 17.83 7.24 9.53
N LEU A 175 16.81 6.55 10.05
CA LEU A 175 16.56 6.45 11.49
C LEU A 175 17.25 5.24 12.13
N LEU A 176 18.00 4.45 11.37
CA LEU A 176 18.66 3.22 11.83
C LEU A 176 17.71 2.28 12.58
N VAL A 177 16.50 2.10 12.04
CA VAL A 177 15.49 1.23 12.64
C VAL A 177 15.99 -0.22 12.63
N SER A 178 15.96 -0.86 13.78
CA SER A 178 16.51 -2.21 13.96
C SER A 178 15.57 -3.33 13.50
N HIS A 179 14.26 -3.08 13.55
CA HIS A 179 13.22 -4.09 13.28
C HIS A 179 12.07 -3.50 12.45
N PRO A 180 12.01 -3.74 11.13
CA PRO A 180 13.00 -4.43 10.30
C PRO A 180 14.11 -3.46 9.82
N THR A 181 15.19 -4.00 9.27
CA THR A 181 16.12 -3.20 8.45
C THR A 181 15.47 -2.81 7.11
N SER A 182 16.03 -1.81 6.42
CA SER A 182 15.59 -1.40 5.07
C SER A 182 15.52 -2.58 4.07
N ASP A 183 16.51 -3.49 4.12
CA ASP A 183 16.60 -4.64 3.21
C ASP A 183 15.54 -5.70 3.51
N ASN A 184 15.06 -5.78 4.74
CA ASN A 184 13.99 -6.67 5.17
C ASN A 184 12.59 -6.06 5.05
N LEU A 185 12.46 -4.86 4.46
CA LEU A 185 11.19 -4.34 3.98
C LEU A 185 10.96 -4.84 2.55
N HIS A 186 10.06 -5.81 2.40
CA HIS A 186 9.73 -6.46 1.15
C HIS A 186 8.58 -5.75 0.43
N ILE A 187 8.74 -5.54 -0.87
CA ILE A 187 7.70 -4.97 -1.74
C ILE A 187 7.17 -6.09 -2.63
N LEU A 188 5.89 -6.43 -2.47
CA LEU A 188 5.24 -7.47 -3.27
C LEU A 188 4.36 -6.88 -4.38
N PRO A 189 4.26 -7.53 -5.57
CA PRO A 189 3.52 -7.06 -6.71
C PRO A 189 2.07 -6.67 -6.42
N THR A 190 1.59 -5.66 -7.13
CA THR A 190 0.18 -5.26 -7.11
C THR A 190 -0.68 -6.43 -7.60
N ARG A 191 -1.52 -6.99 -6.73
CA ARG A 191 -2.59 -7.90 -7.16
C ARG A 191 -3.65 -7.12 -7.92
N ARG A 192 -4.04 -7.65 -9.08
CA ARG A 192 -5.01 -7.06 -9.99
C ARG A 192 -6.21 -7.99 -10.13
N ASP A 193 -7.36 -7.41 -10.40
CA ASP A 193 -8.53 -8.15 -10.84
C ASP A 193 -8.20 -8.87 -12.17
N PRO A 194 -8.40 -10.19 -12.25
CA PRO A 194 -7.93 -10.98 -13.40
C PRO A 194 -8.73 -10.73 -14.69
N GLU A 195 -9.97 -10.24 -14.58
CA GLU A 195 -10.82 -9.97 -15.73
C GLU A 195 -10.57 -8.57 -16.29
N THR A 196 -10.40 -7.60 -15.39
CA THR A 196 -10.36 -6.19 -15.75
C THR A 196 -8.95 -5.57 -15.71
N GLY A 197 -8.01 -6.19 -15.01
CA GLY A 197 -6.66 -5.65 -14.77
C GLY A 197 -6.61 -4.52 -13.72
N LEU A 198 -7.75 -4.18 -13.10
CA LEU A 198 -7.84 -3.14 -12.08
C LEU A 198 -7.03 -3.52 -10.85
N ALA A 199 -6.15 -2.63 -10.38
CA ALA A 199 -5.43 -2.81 -9.12
C ALA A 199 -6.43 -2.98 -7.96
N LEU A 200 -6.29 -4.05 -7.17
CA LEU A 200 -7.18 -4.31 -6.05
C LEU A 200 -6.95 -3.28 -4.94
N SER A 201 -8.04 -2.71 -4.44
CA SER A 201 -8.06 -1.70 -3.40
C SER A 201 -9.33 -1.83 -2.56
N SER A 202 -9.25 -1.57 -1.25
CA SER A 202 -10.44 -1.47 -0.40
C SER A 202 -11.41 -0.40 -0.90
N ARG A 203 -10.89 0.68 -1.50
CA ARG A 203 -11.68 1.77 -2.09
C ARG A 203 -12.44 1.38 -3.36
N ASN A 204 -12.13 0.23 -4.00
CA ASN A 204 -12.90 -0.24 -5.16
C ASN A 204 -14.36 -0.59 -4.77
N ALA A 205 -14.65 -0.77 -3.48
CA ALA A 205 -16.00 -0.97 -2.96
C ALA A 205 -16.91 0.25 -3.15
N TYR A 206 -16.35 1.45 -3.32
CA TYR A 206 -17.12 2.68 -3.56
C TYR A 206 -17.59 2.82 -5.00
N LEU A 207 -16.97 2.08 -5.94
CA LEU A 207 -17.26 2.20 -7.36
C LEU A 207 -18.62 1.56 -7.69
N SER A 208 -19.47 2.31 -8.38
CA SER A 208 -20.68 1.82 -9.00
C SER A 208 -20.38 0.82 -10.13
N PRO A 209 -21.36 0.02 -10.60
CA PRO A 209 -21.16 -0.88 -11.74
C PRO A 209 -20.69 -0.17 -13.03
N ALA A 210 -21.10 1.07 -13.26
CA ALA A 210 -20.64 1.86 -14.40
C ALA A 210 -19.20 2.32 -14.21
N GLU A 211 -18.89 2.86 -13.02
CA GLU A 211 -17.54 3.31 -12.65
C GLU A 211 -16.52 2.16 -12.72
N LYS A 212 -16.91 0.93 -12.33
CA LYS A 212 -16.05 -0.27 -12.42
C LYS A 212 -15.65 -0.64 -13.85
N LYS A 213 -16.47 -0.34 -14.86
CA LYS A 213 -16.12 -0.58 -16.27
C LYS A 213 -15.03 0.36 -16.76
N VAL A 214 -15.00 1.57 -16.20
CA VAL A 214 -14.12 2.64 -16.60
C VAL A 214 -12.82 2.67 -15.77
N ALA A 215 -12.87 2.24 -14.50
CA ALA A 215 -11.72 2.21 -13.59
C ALA A 215 -10.44 1.56 -14.16
N PRO A 216 -10.49 0.47 -14.96
CA PRO A 216 -9.29 -0.12 -15.59
C PRO A 216 -8.52 0.81 -16.53
N THR A 217 -9.08 1.96 -16.91
CA THR A 217 -8.42 2.98 -17.73
C THR A 217 -7.09 3.42 -17.14
N LEU A 218 -6.97 3.50 -15.81
CA LEU A 218 -5.72 3.86 -15.15
C LEU A 218 -4.60 2.85 -15.48
N ALA A 219 -4.91 1.54 -15.41
CA ALA A 219 -3.96 0.49 -15.75
C ALA A 219 -3.55 0.57 -17.24
N ARG A 220 -4.52 0.77 -18.15
CA ARG A 220 -4.24 0.95 -19.58
C ARG A 220 -3.36 2.17 -19.87
N ALA A 221 -3.57 3.27 -19.14
CA ALA A 221 -2.77 4.48 -19.26
C ALA A 221 -1.33 4.25 -18.81
N LEU A 222 -1.11 3.58 -17.69
CA LEU A 222 0.23 3.22 -17.23
C LEU A 222 0.96 2.31 -18.22
N GLU A 223 0.24 1.36 -18.83
CA GLU A 223 0.80 0.50 -19.87
C GLU A 223 1.22 1.27 -21.13
N ALA A 224 0.45 2.29 -21.54
CA ALA A 224 0.85 3.18 -22.61
C ALA A 224 2.13 3.97 -22.25
N GLY A 225 2.24 4.44 -21.02
CA GLY A 225 3.47 5.07 -20.51
C GLY A 225 4.65 4.10 -20.52
N ARG A 226 4.47 2.85 -20.07
CA ARG A 226 5.51 1.81 -20.10
C ARG A 226 5.96 1.50 -21.53
N ALA A 227 5.04 1.42 -22.49
CA ALA A 227 5.36 1.20 -23.89
C ALA A 227 6.16 2.36 -24.50
N ALA A 228 5.82 3.61 -24.16
CA ALA A 228 6.59 4.79 -24.54
C ALA A 228 8.01 4.74 -23.97
N TRP A 229 8.14 4.40 -22.67
CA TRP A 229 9.44 4.22 -22.01
C TRP A 229 10.29 3.16 -22.70
N SER A 230 9.71 1.98 -23.00
CA SER A 230 10.40 0.90 -23.71
C SER A 230 10.87 1.29 -25.12
N SER A 231 10.28 2.32 -25.71
CA SER A 231 10.66 2.88 -27.02
C SER A 231 11.74 3.97 -26.92
N GLY A 232 12.28 4.23 -25.73
CA GLY A 232 13.29 5.27 -25.48
C GLY A 232 12.73 6.69 -25.43
N ALA A 233 11.44 6.84 -25.14
CA ALA A 233 10.79 8.16 -25.05
C ALA A 233 11.29 8.99 -23.85
N THR A 234 11.11 10.30 -23.92
CA THR A 234 11.40 11.20 -22.79
C THR A 234 10.38 11.05 -21.67
N GLY A 235 10.70 11.49 -20.46
CA GLY A 235 9.78 11.53 -19.32
C GLY A 235 8.46 12.23 -19.65
N GLU A 236 8.51 13.35 -20.38
CA GLU A 236 7.33 14.09 -20.84
C GLU A 236 6.48 13.24 -21.79
N ALA A 237 7.10 12.57 -22.76
CA ALA A 237 6.39 11.73 -23.72
C ALA A 237 5.78 10.48 -23.07
N ILE A 238 6.42 9.94 -22.02
CA ILE A 238 5.87 8.84 -21.21
C ILE A 238 4.59 9.30 -20.49
N ILE A 239 4.64 10.48 -19.85
CA ILE A 239 3.49 11.09 -19.16
C ILE A 239 2.38 11.44 -20.16
N GLU A 240 2.73 11.98 -21.32
CA GLU A 240 1.80 12.34 -22.39
C GLU A 240 1.07 11.09 -22.92
N ALA A 241 1.79 9.99 -23.17
CA ALA A 241 1.20 8.73 -23.61
C ALA A 241 0.16 8.19 -22.62
N ALA A 242 0.47 8.21 -21.32
CA ALA A 242 -0.48 7.81 -20.28
C ALA A 242 -1.69 8.78 -20.20
N THR A 243 -1.43 10.08 -20.25
CA THR A 243 -2.46 11.12 -20.19
C THR A 243 -3.44 11.02 -21.37
N ALA A 244 -2.95 10.72 -22.56
CA ALA A 244 -3.76 10.59 -23.77
C ALA A 244 -4.82 9.46 -23.63
N VAL A 245 -4.49 8.36 -22.95
CA VAL A 245 -5.43 7.25 -22.71
C VAL A 245 -6.58 7.69 -21.81
N VAL A 246 -6.28 8.40 -20.72
CA VAL A 246 -7.33 8.88 -19.81
C VAL A 246 -8.23 9.91 -20.50
N LYS A 247 -7.66 10.86 -21.24
CA LYS A 247 -8.43 11.85 -22.02
C LYS A 247 -9.33 11.20 -23.07
N ALA A 248 -8.82 10.21 -23.80
CA ALA A 248 -9.62 9.49 -24.79
C ALA A 248 -10.80 8.76 -24.16
N GLU A 249 -10.61 8.15 -22.99
CA GLU A 249 -11.71 7.51 -22.26
C GLU A 249 -12.72 8.53 -21.72
N GLU A 250 -12.24 9.67 -21.19
CA GLU A 250 -13.11 10.75 -20.72
C GLU A 250 -14.04 11.23 -21.84
N GLU A 251 -13.51 11.47 -23.04
CA GLU A 251 -14.31 11.87 -24.20
C GLU A 251 -15.25 10.74 -24.67
N ARG A 252 -14.83 9.47 -24.62
CA ARG A 252 -15.69 8.32 -24.94
C ARG A 252 -16.89 8.24 -23.98
N VAL A 253 -16.66 8.37 -22.68
CA VAL A 253 -17.68 8.32 -21.63
C VAL A 253 -18.69 9.46 -21.81
N LYS A 254 -18.20 10.69 -22.06
CA LYS A 254 -19.05 11.86 -22.37
C LYS A 254 -19.88 11.63 -23.63
N ALA A 255 -19.26 11.15 -24.72
CA ALA A 255 -19.95 10.91 -25.98
C ALA A 255 -21.01 9.79 -25.88
N ALA A 256 -20.78 8.80 -25.02
CA ALA A 256 -21.73 7.73 -24.75
C ALA A 256 -22.90 8.15 -23.82
N GLY A 257 -22.83 9.34 -23.21
CA GLY A 257 -23.81 9.81 -22.23
C GLY A 257 -23.82 8.98 -20.95
N GLU A 258 -22.69 8.35 -20.61
CA GLU A 258 -22.53 7.59 -19.37
C GLU A 258 -22.38 8.56 -18.18
N ASP A 259 -23.12 8.31 -17.10
CA ASP A 259 -23.05 9.11 -15.86
C ASP A 259 -21.84 8.70 -15.00
N VAL A 260 -20.64 8.89 -15.56
CA VAL A 260 -19.36 8.61 -14.89
C VAL A 260 -18.44 9.81 -15.09
N ASP A 261 -18.08 10.49 -13.99
CA ASP A 261 -17.10 11.57 -14.02
C ASP A 261 -15.68 10.99 -13.95
N LEU A 262 -14.84 11.33 -14.92
CA LEU A 262 -13.43 10.95 -14.99
C LEU A 262 -12.57 12.20 -14.88
N ARG A 263 -11.67 12.22 -13.91
CA ARG A 263 -10.75 13.35 -13.75
C ARG A 263 -9.36 12.86 -13.40
N LEU A 264 -8.40 13.10 -14.31
CA LEU A 264 -6.99 12.86 -14.03
C LEU A 264 -6.53 13.77 -12.88
N ASP A 265 -5.80 13.20 -11.92
CA ASP A 265 -5.12 13.97 -10.88
C ASP A 265 -3.67 14.21 -11.31
N TYR A 266 -2.89 13.14 -11.50
CA TYR A 266 -1.55 13.23 -12.06
C TYR A 266 -1.09 11.93 -12.71
N PHE A 267 -0.09 12.06 -13.58
CA PHE A 267 0.88 11.02 -13.89
C PHE A 267 2.27 11.59 -13.64
N GLU A 268 3.17 10.78 -13.10
CA GLU A 268 4.56 11.17 -12.88
C GLU A 268 5.47 9.97 -13.08
N VAL A 269 6.64 10.23 -13.67
CA VAL A 269 7.73 9.25 -13.80
C VAL A 269 8.87 9.72 -12.91
N PHE A 270 9.36 8.84 -12.04
CA PHE A 270 10.38 9.19 -11.07
C PHE A 270 11.41 8.08 -10.87
N GLU A 271 12.61 8.49 -10.48
CA GLU A 271 13.71 7.60 -10.08
C GLU A 271 13.40 6.90 -8.76
N LYS A 272 13.61 5.58 -8.68
CA LYS A 272 13.26 4.76 -7.50
C LYS A 272 13.89 5.27 -6.19
N ASP A 273 15.19 5.59 -6.22
CA ASP A 273 15.94 5.86 -4.99
C ASP A 273 15.90 7.32 -4.56
N THR A 274 15.69 8.25 -5.51
CA THR A 274 15.72 9.70 -5.24
C THR A 274 14.35 10.36 -5.29
N PHE A 275 13.34 9.70 -5.88
CA PHE A 275 12.02 10.25 -6.16
C PHE A 275 12.05 11.48 -7.07
N THR A 276 13.19 11.75 -7.70
CA THR A 276 13.35 12.87 -8.61
C THR A 276 12.49 12.61 -9.85
N PRO A 277 11.59 13.55 -10.21
CA PRO A 277 10.85 13.48 -11.46
C PRO A 277 11.79 13.43 -12.66
N VAL A 278 11.53 12.53 -13.59
CA VAL A 278 12.33 12.36 -14.80
C VAL A 278 11.83 13.32 -15.88
N ARG A 279 12.75 14.12 -16.42
CA ARG A 279 12.50 15.07 -17.52
C ARG A 279 13.55 14.85 -18.62
N GLY A 280 13.15 14.94 -19.88
CA GLY A 280 14.00 14.53 -21.00
C GLY A 280 14.19 13.01 -21.07
N ILE A 281 15.23 12.55 -21.80
CA ILE A 281 15.52 11.12 -21.93
C ILE A 281 15.92 10.57 -20.55
N PRO A 282 15.22 9.55 -20.01
CA PRO A 282 15.59 8.97 -18.74
C PRO A 282 17.03 8.47 -18.77
N ALA A 283 17.81 8.78 -17.74
CA ALA A 283 19.06 8.07 -17.52
C ALA A 283 18.75 6.57 -17.36
N THR A 284 19.65 5.69 -17.79
CA THR A 284 19.48 4.26 -17.53
C THR A 284 19.34 4.06 -16.02
N GLY A 285 18.24 3.45 -15.56
CA GLY A 285 17.94 3.38 -14.14
C GLY A 285 16.67 2.60 -13.81
N GLN A 286 16.44 2.42 -12.52
CA GLN A 286 15.23 1.83 -11.96
C GLN A 286 14.21 2.95 -11.72
N LEU A 287 13.15 3.00 -12.53
CA LEU A 287 12.13 4.05 -12.45
C LEU A 287 10.78 3.48 -12.04
N ALA A 288 9.84 4.35 -11.71
CA ALA A 288 8.43 4.01 -11.66
C ALA A 288 7.61 5.09 -12.37
N ILE A 289 6.54 4.66 -13.05
CA ILE A 289 5.45 5.54 -13.47
C ILE A 289 4.29 5.33 -12.49
N ALA A 290 3.84 6.40 -11.86
CA ALA A 290 2.69 6.40 -10.96
C ALA A 290 1.61 7.32 -11.49
N GLY A 291 0.35 6.97 -11.23
CA GLY A 291 -0.79 7.76 -11.64
C GLY A 291 -1.91 7.73 -10.61
N ALA A 292 -2.66 8.83 -10.58
CA ALA A 292 -3.87 8.96 -9.80
C ALA A 292 -4.98 9.56 -10.67
N MET A 293 -6.21 9.04 -10.53
CA MET A 293 -7.39 9.59 -11.18
C MET A 293 -8.63 9.39 -10.32
N PHE A 294 -9.58 10.31 -10.44
CA PHE A 294 -10.90 10.20 -9.86
C PHE A 294 -11.84 9.50 -10.85
N VAL A 295 -12.60 8.54 -10.32
CA VAL A 295 -13.75 7.92 -10.97
C VAL A 295 -14.95 8.19 -10.07
N GLY A 296 -15.81 9.11 -10.50
CA GLY A 296 -16.79 9.75 -9.64
C GLY A 296 -16.12 10.35 -8.40
N LYS A 297 -16.50 9.86 -7.21
CA LYS A 297 -15.92 10.31 -5.93
C LYS A 297 -14.69 9.51 -5.49
N THR A 298 -14.38 8.41 -6.18
CA THR A 298 -13.33 7.49 -5.77
C THR A 298 -12.01 7.88 -6.41
N ARG A 299 -11.01 8.24 -5.60
CA ARG A 299 -9.64 8.46 -6.07
C ARG A 299 -8.87 7.14 -6.13
N LEU A 300 -8.56 6.72 -7.35
CA LEU A 300 -7.76 5.53 -7.65
C LEU A 300 -6.30 5.92 -7.82
N ILE A 301 -5.41 5.01 -7.40
CA ILE A 301 -3.96 5.11 -7.61
C ILE A 301 -3.45 3.78 -8.13
N ASP A 302 -2.42 3.85 -8.97
CA ASP A 302 -1.74 2.68 -9.51
C ASP A 302 -0.32 3.08 -9.98
N ASN A 303 0.54 2.10 -10.21
CA ASN A 303 1.88 2.31 -10.73
C ASN A 303 2.41 1.09 -11.50
N LEU A 304 3.44 1.33 -12.31
CA LEU A 304 4.27 0.29 -12.92
C LEU A 304 5.76 0.60 -12.65
N LEU A 305 6.53 -0.47 -12.41
CA LEU A 305 7.99 -0.39 -12.26
C LEU A 305 8.63 -0.51 -13.65
N LEU A 306 9.66 0.29 -13.90
CA LEU A 306 10.33 0.38 -15.20
C LEU A 306 11.82 0.10 -15.00
N GLY A 307 12.34 -0.99 -15.60
CA GLY A 307 13.73 -1.40 -15.45
C GLY A 307 14.04 -2.17 -14.15
N TRP A 308 13.01 -2.59 -13.41
CA TRP A 308 13.11 -3.47 -12.25
C TRP A 308 11.75 -4.07 -11.91
N GLU A 309 11.77 -5.08 -11.03
CA GLU A 309 10.57 -5.81 -10.60
C GLU A 309 10.51 -5.86 -9.07
N ALA A 310 9.28 -5.97 -8.56
CA ALA A 310 9.03 -6.25 -7.15
C ALA A 310 9.38 -7.72 -6.84
N GLU A 311 9.60 -8.04 -5.57
CA GLU A 311 9.88 -9.41 -5.18
C GLU A 311 8.69 -10.33 -5.47
N PRO A 312 8.89 -11.52 -6.05
CA PRO A 312 7.78 -12.41 -6.34
C PRO A 312 7.01 -12.75 -5.05
N ALA A 313 5.68 -12.68 -5.16
CA ALA A 313 4.80 -13.18 -4.11
C ALA A 313 4.79 -14.72 -4.13
N GLU A 314 4.59 -15.34 -2.97
CA GLU A 314 4.46 -16.78 -2.88
C GLU A 314 2.98 -17.18 -3.06
N ASP A 315 2.62 -17.69 -4.24
CA ASP A 315 1.24 -18.12 -4.56
C ASP A 315 0.84 -19.43 -3.85
#